data_AF-A0A960V5X9-F1
#
_entry.id   AF-A0A960V5X9-F1
#
_cell.length_a   1.000
_cell.length_b   1.000
_cell.length_c   1.000
_cell.angle_alpha   90.00
_cell.angle_beta   90.00
_cell.angle_gamma   90.00
#
_symmetry.space_group_name_H-M   'P 1'
#
loop_
_entity.id
_entity.type
_entity.pdbx_description
1 polymer ?
#
loop_
_entity_poly.entity_id
_entity_poly.type
_entity_poly.pdbx_seq_one_letter_code
_entity_poly.pdbx_strand_id
1 'polypeptide(L)' 'FPPHASLRIGDAHFERWVLLFNQTLDEHFHGQKTEEARWRAQKMAALFASKIEYYRQADARPLI' A
#
# COMPACT_ATOMS: atom_id res chain seq x y z
N PHE A 1 -3.83 -8.84 3.37
CA PHE A 1 -4.23 -8.57 1.98
C PHE A 1 -5.69 -8.93 1.67
N PRO A 2 -6.22 -10.14 1.97
CA PRO A 2 -7.53 -10.60 1.46
C PRO A 2 -8.70 -9.60 1.55
N PRO A 3 -8.87 -8.81 2.62
CA PRO A 3 -9.94 -7.80 2.68
C PRO A 3 -9.86 -6.69 1.62
N HIS A 4 -8.72 -6.52 0.96
CA HIS A 4 -8.46 -5.47 -0.03
C HIS A 4 -8.58 -5.97 -1.47
N ALA A 5 -8.69 -7.29 -1.68
CA ALA A 5 -8.65 -7.89 -3.00
C ALA A 5 -9.86 -7.51 -3.87
N SER A 6 -11.03 -7.32 -3.27
CA SER A 6 -12.28 -6.95 -3.95
C SER A 6 -12.49 -5.45 -4.07
N LEU A 7 -11.62 -4.62 -3.51
CA LEU A 7 -11.78 -3.17 -3.52
C LEU A 7 -11.44 -2.59 -4.90
N ARG A 8 -12.20 -1.57 -5.32
CA ARG A 8 -11.96 -0.82 -6.56
C ARG A 8 -10.87 0.26 -6.37
N ILE A 9 -9.73 -0.14 -5.82
CA ILE A 9 -8.59 0.74 -5.54
C ILE A 9 -7.39 0.41 -6.44
N GLY A 10 -6.54 1.37 -6.75
CA GLY A 10 -5.39 1.20 -7.65
C GLY A 10 -4.29 2.20 -7.33
N ASP A 11 -3.31 2.34 -8.22
CA ASP A 11 -2.08 3.11 -7.96
C ASP A 11 -2.33 4.51 -7.40
N ALA A 12 -3.23 5.29 -8.00
CA ALA A 12 -3.59 6.63 -7.53
C ALA A 12 -4.09 6.67 -6.06
N HIS A 13 -4.77 5.61 -5.61
CA HIS A 13 -5.21 5.51 -4.21
C HIS A 13 -4.03 5.24 -3.28
N PHE A 14 -3.10 4.38 -3.69
CA PHE A 14 -1.91 4.07 -2.91
C PHE A 14 -0.94 5.25 -2.85
N GLU A 15 -0.76 5.98 -3.95
CA GLU A 15 0.01 7.24 -3.99
C GLU A 15 -0.57 8.26 -3.02
N ARG A 16 -1.89 8.48 -3.06
CA ARG A 16 -2.56 9.41 -2.14
C ARG A 16 -2.45 8.96 -0.69
N TRP A 17 -2.59 7.66 -0.43
CA TRP A 17 -2.44 7.11 0.92
C TRP A 17 -1.02 7.28 1.45
N VAL A 18 0.02 6.98 0.66
CA VAL A 18 1.43 7.18 1.05
C VAL A 18 1.70 8.66 1.34
N LEU A 19 1.19 9.57 0.50
CA LEU A 19 1.34 11.01 0.73
C LEU A 19 0.75 11.43 2.08
N LEU A 20 -0.50 11.05 2.37
CA LEU A 20 -1.16 11.38 3.63
C LEU A 20 -0.44 10.75 4.82
N PHE A 21 -0.04 9.48 4.70
CA PHE A 21 0.70 8.77 5.75
C PHE A 21 2.03 9.47 6.06
N ASN A 22 2.75 9.91 5.04
CA ASN A 22 3.99 10.64 5.19
C ASN A 22 3.79 12.00 5.88
N GLN A 23 2.71 12.73 5.53
CA GLN A 23 2.36 13.98 6.21
C GLN A 23 2.07 13.73 7.71
N THR A 24 1.31 12.68 8.03
CA THR A 24 1.07 12.27 9.43
C THR A 24 2.37 11.92 10.16
N LEU A 25 3.30 11.23 9.49
CA LEU A 25 4.61 10.93 10.04
C LEU A 25 5.41 12.20 10.33
N ASP A 26 5.44 13.14 9.39
CA ASP A 26 6.16 14.42 9.51
C ASP A 26 5.59 15.29 10.65
N GLU A 27 4.28 15.25 10.86
CA GLU A 27 3.59 16.06 11.88
C GLU A 27 3.72 15.50 13.30
N HIS A 28 3.78 14.18 13.46
CA HIS A 28 3.60 13.54 14.77
C HIS A 28 4.77 12.68 15.24
N PHE A 29 5.71 12.35 14.38
CA PHE A 29 6.76 11.37 14.70
C PHE A 29 8.13 11.81 14.16
N HIS A 30 9.20 11.28 14.74
CA HIS A 30 10.57 11.52 14.28
C HIS A 30 11.50 10.36 14.60
N GLY A 31 12.70 10.40 14.01
CA GLY A 31 13.76 9.42 14.26
C GLY A 31 13.64 8.17 13.40
N GLN A 32 14.48 7.17 13.70
CA GLN A 32 14.69 6.02 12.84
C GLN A 32 13.42 5.19 12.56
N LYS A 33 12.50 5.13 13.53
CA LYS A 33 11.23 4.40 13.36
C LYS A 33 10.27 5.08 12.39
N THR A 34 10.28 6.41 12.32
CA THR A 34 9.53 7.17 11.31
C THR A 34 10.03 6.85 9.91
N GLU A 35 11.34 6.84 9.71
CA GLU A 35 11.93 6.52 8.41
C GLU A 35 11.69 5.06 8.01
N GLU A 36 11.76 4.14 8.96
CA GLU A 36 11.39 2.75 8.73
C GLU A 36 9.91 2.61 8.33
N ALA A 37 9.01 3.33 9.01
CA ALA A 37 7.58 3.34 8.68
C ALA A 37 7.31 3.91 7.28
N ARG A 38 7.97 5.01 6.90
CA ARG A 38 7.90 5.61 5.57
C ARG A 38 8.30 4.62 4.48
N TRP A 39 9.45 3.96 4.67
CA TRP A 39 9.95 2.95 3.74
C TRP A 39 8.99 1.76 3.63
N ARG A 40 8.46 1.26 4.76
CA ARG A 40 7.48 0.16 4.78
C ARG A 40 6.19 0.54 4.06
N ALA A 41 5.68 1.76 4.23
CA ALA A 41 4.46 2.22 3.57
C ALA A 41 4.60 2.15 2.04
N GLN A 42 5.72 2.62 1.49
CA GLN A 42 6.00 2.53 0.05
C GLN A 42 6.06 1.08 -0.44
N LYS A 43 6.69 0.17 0.32
CA LYS A 43 6.72 -1.26 -0.02
C LYS A 43 5.33 -1.89 0.00
N MET A 44 4.50 -1.55 0.98
CA MET A 44 3.15 -2.06 1.09
C MET A 44 2.24 -1.56 -0.03
N ALA A 45 2.36 -0.28 -0.42
CA ALA A 45 1.68 0.28 -1.58
C ALA A 45 1.99 -0.51 -2.86
N ALA A 46 3.28 -0.70 -3.17
CA ALA A 46 3.70 -1.45 -4.36
C ALA A 46 3.24 -2.91 -4.33
N LEU A 47 3.35 -3.59 -3.18
CA LEU A 47 2.93 -4.98 -3.03
C LEU A 47 1.41 -5.14 -3.21
N PHE A 48 0.62 -4.25 -2.63
CA PHE A 48 -0.85 -4.32 -2.75
C PHE A 48 -1.32 -3.97 -4.16
N ALA A 49 -0.73 -2.96 -4.80
CA ALA A 49 -0.99 -2.63 -6.20
C ALA A 49 -0.73 -3.86 -7.11
N SER A 50 0.46 -4.46 -7.00
CA SER A 50 0.84 -5.65 -7.78
C SER A 50 -0.12 -6.83 -7.55
N LYS A 51 -0.50 -7.10 -6.29
CA LYS A 51 -1.45 -8.17 -6.00
C LYS A 51 -2.84 -7.88 -6.55
N ILE A 52 -3.36 -6.67 -6.37
CA ILE A 52 -4.68 -6.30 -6.89
C ILE A 52 -4.71 -6.45 -8.41
N GLU A 53 -3.66 -6.00 -9.10
CA GLU A 53 -3.57 -6.15 -10.56
C GLU A 53 -3.54 -7.61 -10.98
N TYR A 54 -2.76 -8.45 -10.30
CA TYR A 54 -2.76 -9.90 -10.52
C TYR A 54 -4.17 -10.51 -10.35
N TYR A 55 -4.90 -10.17 -9.30
CA TYR A 55 -6.26 -10.67 -9.06
C TYR A 55 -7.32 -10.14 -10.05
N ARG A 56 -7.06 -9.02 -10.73
CA ARG A 56 -7.93 -8.48 -11.79
C ARG A 56 -7.71 -9.17 -13.13
N GLN A 57 -6.45 -9.51 -13.44
CA GLN A 57 -6.07 -10.14 -14.70
C GLN A 57 -6.26 -11.65 -14.67
N ALA A 58 -5.98 -12.30 -13.54
CA ALA A 58 -6.24 -13.71 -13.35
C ALA A 58 -7.72 -13.89 -12.94
N ASP A 59 -8.40 -14.88 -13.53
CA ASP A 59 -9.68 -15.40 -13.05
C ASP A 59 -9.45 -16.04 -11.66
N ALA A 60 -9.38 -15.16 -10.65
CA ALA A 60 -9.10 -15.32 -9.22
C ALA A 60 -8.55 -16.68 -8.76
N ARG A 61 -7.34 -17.07 -9.16
CA ARG A 61 -6.60 -18.15 -8.48
C ARG A 61 -5.70 -17.55 -7.41
N PRO A 62 -5.87 -17.89 -6.12
CA PRO A 62 -4.97 -17.42 -5.08
C PRO A 62 -3.56 -17.94 -5.30
N LEU A 63 -2.55 -17.10 -5.05
CA LEU A 63 -1.18 -17.56 -4.85
C LEU A 63 -1.14 -18.26 -3.48
N ILE A 64 -1.20 -19.60 -3.49
CA ILE A 64 -0.99 -20.48 -2.33
C ILE A 64 0.46 -20.94 -2.36
#